data_AF-A0A6L8G7M0-F1
#
_entry.id   AF-A0A6L8G7M0-F1
#
_cell.length_a   1.000
_cell.length_b   1.000
_cell.length_c   1.000
_cell.angle_alpha   90.00
_cell.angle_beta   90.00
_cell.angle_gamma   90.00
#
_symmetry.space_group_name_H-M   'P 1'
#
loop_
_entity.id
_entity.type
_entity.pdbx_description
1 polymer ?
#
loop_
_entity_poly.entity_id
_entity_poly.type
_entity_poly.pdbx_seq_one_letter_code
_entity_poly.pdbx_strand_id
1 'polypeptide(L)'
;VIVMFGMVVAAGVSMLSDVVWNRRNMVIFAIALSVGLGLQLEVLNVPPGSTNALQHLPDTLRILAASGILPAALIAIVLNLVLPESLADEATEEVSGGMSGHGHGQG
;
A
#
# COMPACT_ATOMS: atom_id res chain seq x y z
N VAL A 1 14.65 2.51 -22.48
CA VAL A 1 14.20 1.88 -21.22
C VAL A 1 13.14 2.69 -20.48
N ILE A 2 13.23 4.03 -20.43
CA ILE A 2 12.29 4.87 -19.67
C ILE A 2 10.82 4.68 -20.09
N VAL A 3 10.57 4.52 -21.39
CA VAL A 3 9.22 4.26 -21.95
C VAL A 3 8.69 2.89 -21.52
N MET A 4 9.56 1.87 -21.44
CA MET A 4 9.15 0.53 -21.03
C MET A 4 8.78 0.50 -19.54
N PHE A 5 9.56 1.16 -18.69
CA PHE A 5 9.18 1.35 -17.28
C PHE A 5 7.89 2.16 -17.14
N GLY A 6 7.73 3.24 -17.92
CA GLY A 6 6.50 4.03 -17.93
C GLY A 6 5.26 3.22 -18.27
N MET A 7 5.34 2.34 -19.29
CA MET A 7 4.24 1.44 -19.62
C MET A 7 3.96 0.40 -18.53
N VAL A 8 4.98 -0.14 -17.87
CA VAL A 8 4.80 -1.06 -16.74
C VAL A 8 4.08 -0.39 -15.57
N VAL A 9 4.45 0.85 -15.23
CA VAL A 9 3.75 1.62 -14.18
C VAL A 9 2.30 1.91 -14.60
N ALA A 10 2.06 2.34 -15.84
CA ALA A 10 0.72 2.63 -16.34
C ALA A 10 -0.19 1.38 -16.31
N ALA A 11 0.33 0.21 -16.69
CA ALA A 11 -0.39 -1.05 -16.59
C ALA A 11 -0.76 -1.39 -15.13
N GLY A 12 0.15 -1.14 -14.19
CA GLY A 12 -0.13 -1.32 -12.76
C GLY A 12 -1.25 -0.39 -12.25
N VAL A 13 -1.24 0.89 -12.65
CA VAL A 13 -2.31 1.84 -12.30
C VAL A 13 -3.64 1.42 -12.94
N SER A 14 -3.63 0.91 -14.17
CA SER A 14 -4.84 0.39 -14.82
C SER A 14 -5.41 -0.86 -14.11
N MET A 15 -4.57 -1.75 -13.60
CA MET A 15 -5.07 -2.88 -12.78
C MET A 15 -5.73 -2.39 -11.49
N LEU A 16 -5.22 -1.30 -10.91
CA LEU A 16 -5.80 -0.68 -9.71
C LEU A 16 -7.11 0.07 -10.00
N SER A 17 -7.33 0.58 -11.21
CA SER A 17 -8.58 1.27 -11.56
C SER A 17 -9.78 0.33 -11.64
N ASP A 18 -9.54 -0.95 -11.95
CA ASP A 18 -10.59 -1.96 -12.05
C ASP A 18 -11.04 -2.52 -10.68
N VAL A 19 -10.38 -2.10 -9.59
CA VAL A 19 -10.69 -2.53 -8.23
C VAL A 19 -11.82 -1.68 -7.64
N VAL A 20 -12.73 -2.32 -6.89
CA VAL A 20 -13.76 -1.62 -6.11
C VAL A 20 -13.11 -0.91 -4.92
N TRP A 21 -13.05 0.42 -4.97
CA TRP A 21 -12.51 1.26 -3.91
C TRP A 21 -13.50 1.43 -2.76
N ASN A 22 -13.61 0.39 -1.93
CA ASN A 22 -14.28 0.47 -0.63
C ASN A 22 -13.27 0.80 0.48
N ARG A 23 -13.76 1.17 1.66
CA ARG A 23 -12.93 1.53 2.81
C ARG A 23 -11.93 0.44 3.20
N ARG A 24 -12.36 -0.82 3.19
CA ARG A 24 -11.51 -1.99 3.45
C ARG A 24 -10.33 -2.04 2.47
N ASN A 25 -10.60 -1.94 1.18
CA ASN A 25 -9.58 -1.99 0.13
C ASN A 25 -8.66 -0.77 0.18
N MET A 26 -9.16 0.42 0.52
CA MET A 26 -8.34 1.61 0.75
C MET A 26 -7.37 1.44 1.94
N VAL A 27 -7.83 0.85 3.05
CA VAL A 27 -6.98 0.58 4.22
C VAL A 27 -5.92 -0.47 3.90
N ILE A 28 -6.31 -1.57 3.24
CA ILE A 28 -5.36 -2.61 2.80
C ILE A 28 -4.29 -1.99 1.90
N PHE A 29 -4.71 -1.20 0.91
CA PHE A 29 -3.80 -0.52 -0.02
C PHE A 29 -2.86 0.45 0.71
N ALA A 30 -3.38 1.30 1.58
CA ALA A 30 -2.60 2.29 2.33
C ALA A 30 -1.56 1.64 3.25
N ILE A 31 -1.94 0.59 4.00
CA ILE A 31 -1.01 -0.13 4.88
C ILE A 31 0.03 -0.89 4.07
N ALA A 32 -0.38 -1.62 3.02
CA ALA A 32 0.54 -2.38 2.19
C ALA A 32 1.56 -1.49 1.48
N LEU A 33 1.14 -0.32 0.96
CA LEU A 33 2.06 0.66 0.38
C LEU A 33 2.97 1.31 1.42
N SER A 34 2.41 1.73 2.55
CA SER A 34 3.18 2.38 3.62
C SER A 34 4.28 1.46 4.13
N VAL A 35 3.96 0.19 4.42
CA VAL A 35 4.94 -0.79 4.89
C VAL A 35 5.85 -1.25 3.75
N GLY A 36 5.34 -1.46 2.54
CA GLY A 36 6.15 -1.85 1.37
C GLY A 36 7.24 -0.83 1.02
N LEU A 37 6.86 0.45 0.96
CA LEU A 37 7.79 1.55 0.71
C LEU A 37 8.65 1.83 1.94
N GLY A 38 8.08 1.79 3.16
CA GLY A 38 8.81 2.00 4.41
C GLY A 38 9.92 0.96 4.62
N LEU A 39 9.61 -0.33 4.40
CA LEU A 39 10.58 -1.42 4.46
C LEU A 39 11.61 -1.30 3.34
N GLN A 40 11.23 -0.87 2.13
CA GLN A 40 12.22 -0.62 1.08
C GLN A 40 13.22 0.46 1.50
N LEU A 41 12.74 1.58 2.05
CA LEU A 41 13.57 2.68 2.55
C LEU A 41 14.45 2.25 3.74
N GLU A 42 13.92 1.44 4.65
CA GLU A 42 14.68 0.90 5.77
C GLU A 42 15.75 -0.10 5.30
N VAL A 43 15.40 -1.06 4.44
CA VAL A 43 16.33 -2.06 3.91
C VAL A 43 17.42 -1.42 3.03
N LEU A 44 17.12 -0.34 2.30
CA LEU A 44 18.12 0.45 1.56
C LEU A 44 19.10 1.21 2.46
N ASN A 45 18.66 1.64 3.65
CA ASN A 45 19.49 2.39 4.59
C ASN A 45 20.22 1.50 5.62
N VAL A 46 19.96 0.20 5.64
CA VAL A 46 20.61 -0.73 6.56
C VAL A 46 21.87 -1.35 5.94
N PRO A 47 23.06 -1.15 6.55
CA PRO A 47 24.31 -1.75 6.06
C PRO A 47 24.25 -3.28 6.00
N PRO A 48 24.90 -3.91 5.00
CA PRO A 48 25.04 -5.37 4.96
C PRO A 48 25.88 -5.83 6.17
N GLY A 49 25.21 -6.40 7.18
CA GLY A 49 25.86 -6.94 8.39
C GLY A 49 25.23 -6.54 9.73
N SER A 50 24.18 -5.71 9.76
CA SER A 50 23.44 -5.47 11.02
C SER A 50 22.40 -6.57 11.30
N THR A 51 22.04 -6.73 12.57
CA THR A 51 20.99 -7.60 13.12
C THR A 51 19.62 -7.23 12.54
N ASN A 52 19.39 -7.59 11.29
CA ASN A 52 18.15 -7.28 10.58
C ASN A 52 17.08 -8.36 10.90
N ALA A 53 15.80 -8.13 10.70
CA ALA A 53 14.81 -9.23 10.84
C ALA A 53 15.03 -10.37 9.81
N LEU A 54 15.89 -10.11 8.82
CA LEU A 54 16.17 -10.93 7.64
C LEU A 54 17.44 -11.81 7.72
N GLN A 55 18.23 -11.76 8.80
CA GLN A 55 19.49 -12.56 8.95
C GLN A 55 19.24 -14.07 8.95
N HIS A 56 18.06 -14.52 9.35
CA HIS A 56 17.67 -15.93 9.36
C HIS A 56 16.99 -16.35 8.04
N LEU A 57 16.80 -15.43 7.10
CA LEU A 57 16.16 -15.72 5.82
C LEU A 57 17.24 -16.01 4.76
N PRO A 58 17.07 -17.07 3.94
CA PRO A 58 18.00 -17.41 2.87
C PRO A 58 18.18 -16.24 1.90
N ASP A 59 19.37 -16.10 1.32
CA ASP A 59 19.77 -14.95 0.50
C ASP A 59 18.75 -14.60 -0.60
N THR A 60 18.10 -15.61 -1.18
CA THR A 60 17.03 -15.42 -2.17
C THR A 60 15.85 -14.62 -1.60
N LEU A 61 15.34 -14.99 -0.43
CA LEU A 61 14.22 -14.28 0.21
C LEU A 61 14.62 -12.86 0.64
N ARG A 62 15.88 -12.67 1.04
CA ARG A 62 16.41 -11.34 1.37
C ARG A 62 16.42 -10.41 0.16
N ILE A 63 16.82 -10.91 -1.02
CA ILE A 63 16.82 -10.13 -2.27
C ILE A 63 15.39 -9.78 -2.68
N LEU A 64 14.45 -10.73 -2.61
CA LEU A 64 13.05 -10.43 -2.92
C LEU A 64 12.43 -9.46 -1.90
N ALA A 65 12.75 -9.59 -0.61
CA ALA A 65 12.27 -8.68 0.42
C ALA A 65 12.83 -7.25 0.24
N ALA A 66 14.09 -7.10 -0.17
CA ALA A 66 14.71 -5.81 -0.46
C ALA A 66 14.04 -5.06 -1.62
N SER A 67 13.34 -5.76 -2.52
CA SER A 67 12.59 -5.12 -3.60
C SER A 67 11.38 -4.30 -3.14
N GLY A 68 10.95 -4.41 -1.88
CA GLY A 68 9.78 -3.71 -1.31
C GLY A 68 8.43 -4.23 -1.81
N ILE A 69 8.36 -4.71 -3.06
CA ILE A 69 7.14 -5.20 -3.71
C ILE A 69 6.67 -6.50 -3.07
N LEU A 70 7.57 -7.46 -2.82
CA LEU A 70 7.22 -8.74 -2.20
C LEU A 70 6.59 -8.57 -0.80
N PRO A 71 7.22 -7.85 0.17
CA PRO A 71 6.63 -7.67 1.48
C PRO A 71 5.32 -6.86 1.42
N ALA A 72 5.22 -5.85 0.54
CA ALA A 72 3.97 -5.12 0.31
C ALA A 72 2.83 -6.06 -0.12
N ALA A 73 3.09 -6.91 -1.11
CA ALA A 73 2.12 -7.86 -1.65
C ALA A 73 1.70 -8.90 -0.61
N LEU A 74 2.65 -9.41 0.17
CA LEU A 74 2.36 -10.37 1.24
C LEU A 74 1.46 -9.76 2.32
N ILE A 75 1.74 -8.53 2.74
CA ILE A 75 0.90 -7.80 3.70
C ILE A 75 -0.49 -7.55 3.11
N ALA A 76 -0.59 -7.10 1.85
CA ALA A 76 -1.87 -6.88 1.18
C ALA A 76 -2.73 -8.16 1.14
N ILE A 77 -2.12 -9.31 0.83
CA ILE A 77 -2.81 -10.61 0.79
C ILE A 77 -3.28 -11.00 2.19
N VAL A 78 -2.41 -10.91 3.20
CA VAL A 78 -2.75 -11.27 4.58
C VAL A 78 -3.87 -10.39 5.12
N LEU A 79 -3.79 -9.07 4.91
CA LEU A 79 -4.87 -8.16 5.32
C LEU A 79 -6.15 -8.43 4.54
N ASN A 80 -6.10 -8.70 3.23
CA ASN A 80 -7.30 -9.07 2.49
C ASN A 80 -7.97 -10.35 3.03
N LEU A 81 -7.22 -11.29 3.59
CA LEU A 81 -7.79 -12.51 4.18
C LEU A 81 -8.29 -12.31 5.62
N VAL A 82 -7.59 -11.51 6.41
CA VAL A 82 -7.88 -11.35 7.85
C VAL A 82 -8.85 -10.21 8.12
N LEU A 83 -8.87 -9.17 7.30
CA LEU A 83 -9.62 -7.95 7.57
C LEU A 83 -11.12 -8.16 7.28
N PRO A 84 -11.98 -8.14 8.32
CA PRO A 84 -13.40 -8.45 8.18
C PRO A 84 -14.15 -7.34 7.44
N GLU A 85 -15.24 -7.71 6.76
CA GLU A 85 -16.06 -6.80 5.96
C GLU A 85 -16.75 -5.70 6.81
N SER A 86 -16.92 -5.91 8.12
CA SER A 86 -17.59 -4.97 9.03
C SER A 86 -16.86 -3.64 9.24
N LEU A 87 -15.57 -3.55 8.91
CA LEU A 87 -14.82 -2.28 8.92
C LEU A 87 -15.30 -1.28 7.85
N ALA A 88 -16.15 -1.71 6.92
CA ALA A 88 -16.71 -0.86 5.88
C ALA A 88 -17.68 0.20 6.40
N ASP A 89 -18.42 -0.09 7.49
CA ASP A 89 -19.54 0.76 7.94
C ASP A 89 -19.14 1.86 8.94
N GLU A 90 -18.20 1.63 9.85
CA GLU A 90 -18.04 2.49 11.05
C GLU A 90 -17.37 3.85 10.79
N ALA A 91 -16.55 4.00 9.74
CA ALA A 91 -15.78 5.23 9.52
C ALA A 91 -16.27 6.08 8.32
N THR A 92 -17.35 5.69 7.65
CA THR A 92 -18.04 6.52 6.64
C THR A 92 -18.64 7.78 7.27
N GLU A 93 -18.97 7.74 8.55
CA GLU A 93 -19.52 8.86 9.31
C GLU A 93 -18.50 9.99 9.54
N GLU A 94 -17.22 9.69 9.73
CA GLU A 94 -16.21 10.73 10.02
C GLU A 94 -15.72 11.49 8.77
N VAL A 95 -15.68 10.85 7.60
CA VAL A 95 -15.16 11.48 6.36
C VAL A 95 -16.25 12.31 5.64
N SER A 96 -17.53 11.99 5.82
CA SER A 96 -18.64 12.72 5.20
C SER A 96 -19.05 14.00 5.95
N GLY A 97 -18.64 14.18 7.22
CA GLY A 97 -19.02 15.33 8.03
C GLY A 97 -18.27 16.64 7.74
N GLY A 98 -17.24 16.62 6.87
CA GLY A 98 -16.27 17.72 6.74
C GLY A 98 -16.42 18.66 5.54
N MET A 99 -17.39 18.48 4.64
CA MET A 99 -17.45 19.22 3.36
C MET A 99 -18.73 20.03 3.10
N SER A 100 -19.66 20.13 4.06
CA SER A 100 -20.80 21.07 3.95
C SER A 100 -20.41 22.47 4.46
N GLY A 101 -19.58 23.19 3.70
CA GLY A 101 -19.08 24.50 4.07
C GLY A 101 -18.90 25.45 2.89
N HIS A 102 -19.90 26.33 2.72
CA HIS A 102 -19.85 27.65 2.08
C HIS A 102 -19.88 27.78 0.55
N GLY A 103 -20.93 28.46 0.08
CA GLY A 103 -21.09 28.99 -1.27
C GLY A 103 -22.37 29.80 -1.44
N HIS A 104 -22.69 30.65 -0.46
CA HIS A 104 -23.72 31.68 -0.60
C HIS A 104 -23.24 32.72 -1.61
N GLY A 105 -24.03 32.99 -2.64
CA GLY A 105 -23.73 33.99 -3.66
C GLY A 105 -24.96 34.31 -4.51
N GLN A 106 -25.95 34.94 -3.86
CA GLN A 106 -27.07 35.62 -4.53
C GLN A 106 -26.60 37.01 -4.95
N GLY A 107 -26.97 37.44 -6.16
CA GLY A 107 -26.71 38.78 -6.70
C GLY A 107 -26.90 38.83 -8.19
#